data_AF-A0A6G2HJ45-F1
#
_entry.id   AF-A0A6G2HJ45-F1
#
_cell.length_a   1.000
_cell.length_b   1.000
_cell.length_c   1.000
_cell.angle_alpha   90.00
_cell.angle_beta   90.00
_cell.angle_gamma   90.00
#
_symmetry.space_group_name_H-M   'P 1'
#
loop_
_entity.id
_entity.type
_entity.pdbx_description
1 polymer ?
#
loop_
_entity_poly.entity_id
_entity_poly.type
_entity_poly.pdbx_seq_one_letter_code
_entity_poly.pdbx_strand_id
1 'polypeptide(L)'
;MLEFVESVDTLDSHRDLLKFMIGEGDWYRLALRNDVEGDEIAEVSAAGLIEHRTFASDEATDWRPTGRAEYLLDSIPEDGELDGTEVGALFAIGDRLWEIPDSEQEWAERELKVEISDRSLRVLHATGLVQRLRDESEDDLPERWMATRRLSELQDLLWGFAQA
;
A
#
# COMPACT_ATOMS: atom_id res chain seq x y z
N MET A 1 -4.31 -5.41 -4.24
CA MET A 1 -4.06 -3.97 -4.38
C MET A 1 -5.27 -3.12 -3.96
N LEU A 2 -6.54 -3.42 -4.32
CA LEU A 2 -7.71 -2.62 -3.87
C LEU A 2 -7.81 -2.61 -2.35
N GLU A 3 -7.66 -3.79 -1.76
CA GLU A 3 -7.53 -3.99 -0.31
C GLU A 3 -6.43 -3.13 0.34
N PHE A 4 -5.25 -2.99 -0.29
CA PHE A 4 -4.17 -2.17 0.26
C PHE A 4 -4.54 -0.70 0.35
N VAL A 5 -5.17 -0.17 -0.70
CA VAL A 5 -5.58 1.25 -0.74
C VAL A 5 -6.70 1.51 0.25
N GLU A 6 -7.69 0.64 0.30
CA GLU A 6 -8.76 0.71 1.29
C GLU A 6 -8.17 0.66 2.72
N SER A 7 -7.19 -0.20 2.98
CA SER A 7 -6.47 -0.25 4.26
C SER A 7 -5.67 1.03 4.55
N VAL A 8 -5.05 1.65 3.55
CA VAL A 8 -4.31 2.92 3.72
C VAL A 8 -5.28 4.09 3.97
N ASP A 9 -6.34 4.21 3.18
CA ASP A 9 -7.34 5.28 3.33
C ASP A 9 -8.04 5.19 4.70
N THR A 10 -8.35 3.96 5.12
CA THR A 10 -8.95 3.69 6.43
C THR A 10 -7.96 3.93 7.56
N LEU A 11 -6.67 3.60 7.37
CA LEU A 11 -5.61 3.97 8.31
C LEU A 11 -5.52 5.48 8.48
N ASP A 12 -5.51 6.24 7.38
CA ASP A 12 -5.38 7.70 7.42
C ASP A 12 -6.56 8.34 8.20
N SER A 13 -7.77 7.84 7.93
CA SER A 13 -9.00 8.31 8.59
C SER A 13 -9.07 7.94 10.08
N HIS A 14 -8.52 6.77 10.47
CA HIS A 14 -8.69 6.18 11.80
C HIS A 14 -7.36 5.93 12.54
N ARG A 15 -6.32 6.68 12.19
CA ARG A 15 -4.94 6.48 12.69
C ARG A 15 -4.86 6.55 14.21
N ASP A 16 -5.52 7.53 14.81
CA ASP A 16 -5.51 7.75 16.26
C ASP A 16 -6.15 6.59 17.02
N LEU A 17 -7.26 6.07 16.50
CA LEU A 17 -7.94 4.90 17.05
C LEU A 17 -7.03 3.67 16.99
N LEU A 18 -6.39 3.41 15.83
CA LEU A 18 -5.49 2.28 15.66
C LEU A 18 -4.24 2.40 16.55
N LYS A 19 -3.64 3.59 16.66
CA LYS A 19 -2.51 3.84 17.58
C LYS A 19 -2.89 3.61 19.04
N PHE A 20 -4.07 4.09 19.44
CA PHE A 20 -4.60 3.81 20.76
C PHE A 20 -4.74 2.30 20.99
N MET A 21 -5.32 1.58 20.04
CA MET A 21 -5.49 0.13 20.10
C MET A 21 -4.16 -0.64 20.03
N ILE A 22 -3.04 -0.06 19.61
CA ILE A 22 -1.74 -0.72 19.75
C ILE A 22 -1.14 -0.45 21.14
N GLY A 23 -1.31 0.77 21.65
CA GLY A 23 -0.71 1.21 22.90
C GLY A 23 -1.23 0.53 24.17
N GLU A 24 -2.43 -0.05 24.14
CA GLU A 24 -3.13 -0.54 25.33
C GLU A 24 -2.97 -2.08 25.58
N GLY A 25 -2.18 -2.81 24.79
CA GLY A 25 -2.07 -4.29 24.82
C GLY A 25 -2.76 -5.12 23.71
N ASP A 26 -3.34 -6.26 24.09
CA ASP A 26 -3.55 -7.42 23.18
C ASP A 26 -5.01 -7.58 22.68
N TRP A 27 -6.02 -7.25 23.49
CA TRP A 27 -7.45 -7.35 23.15
C TRP A 27 -8.28 -6.30 23.89
N TYR A 28 -9.16 -5.59 23.18
CA TYR A 28 -9.88 -4.41 23.66
C TYR A 28 -11.38 -4.53 23.54
N ARG A 29 -12.07 -4.19 24.62
CA ARG A 29 -13.52 -4.18 24.65
C ARG A 29 -14.05 -2.78 24.31
N LEU A 30 -14.42 -2.59 23.05
CA LEU A 30 -14.98 -1.31 22.56
C LEU A 30 -16.37 -1.00 23.12
N ALA A 31 -17.14 -2.01 23.53
CA ALA A 31 -18.47 -1.81 24.14
C ALA A 31 -18.46 -1.01 25.48
N LEU A 32 -17.29 -0.72 26.03
CA LEU A 32 -17.12 0.10 27.24
C LEU A 32 -16.75 1.56 26.94
N ARG A 33 -16.66 1.94 25.66
CA ARG A 33 -16.28 3.28 25.20
C ARG A 33 -17.46 4.01 24.57
N ASN A 34 -17.54 5.31 24.84
CA ASN A 34 -18.58 6.21 24.30
C ASN A 34 -18.01 7.16 23.23
N ASP A 35 -16.72 7.03 22.92
CA ASP A 35 -15.94 7.91 22.05
C ASP A 35 -15.48 7.21 20.77
N VAL A 36 -16.02 6.02 20.49
CA VAL A 36 -15.83 5.29 19.23
C VAL A 36 -17.19 4.81 18.75
N GLU A 37 -17.58 5.21 17.55
CA GLU A 37 -18.85 4.86 16.95
C GLU A 37 -18.80 3.45 16.31
N GLY A 38 -19.96 2.79 16.22
CA GLY A 38 -20.02 1.40 15.75
C GLY A 38 -19.71 1.22 14.26
N ASP A 39 -19.94 2.27 13.47
CA ASP A 39 -19.56 2.36 12.06
C ASP A 39 -18.05 2.51 11.87
N GLU A 40 -17.35 3.29 12.70
CA GLU A 40 -15.88 3.37 12.68
C GLU A 40 -15.25 1.97 12.84
N ILE A 41 -15.78 1.17 13.75
CA ILE A 41 -15.33 -0.22 13.94
C ILE A 41 -15.65 -1.11 12.75
N ALA A 42 -16.81 -0.92 12.12
CA ALA A 42 -17.18 -1.66 10.93
C ALA A 42 -16.26 -1.33 9.75
N GLU A 43 -15.89 -0.05 9.58
CA GLU A 43 -14.97 0.41 8.54
C GLU A 43 -13.56 -0.17 8.73
N VAL A 44 -12.98 0.00 9.92
CA VAL A 44 -11.64 -0.50 10.24
C VAL A 44 -11.58 -2.04 10.17
N SER A 45 -12.66 -2.73 10.55
CA SER A 45 -12.75 -4.19 10.41
C SER A 45 -12.91 -4.63 8.96
N ALA A 46 -13.70 -3.92 8.15
CA ALA A 46 -13.87 -4.22 6.73
C ALA A 46 -12.56 -4.04 5.94
N ALA A 47 -11.75 -3.06 6.32
CA ALA A 47 -10.41 -2.84 5.80
C ALA A 47 -9.36 -3.86 6.29
N GLY A 48 -9.75 -4.84 7.12
CA GLY A 48 -8.88 -5.88 7.64
C GLY A 48 -7.82 -5.39 8.62
N LEU A 49 -7.99 -4.20 9.20
CA LEU A 49 -7.01 -3.58 10.10
C LEU A 49 -7.20 -4.05 11.54
N ILE A 50 -8.42 -4.42 11.93
CA ILE A 50 -8.73 -5.02 13.22
C ILE A 50 -9.43 -6.36 13.05
N GLU A 51 -9.23 -7.24 14.02
CA GLU A 51 -9.96 -8.49 14.14
C GLU A 51 -10.70 -8.56 15.47
N HIS A 52 -11.71 -9.42 15.53
CA HIS A 52 -12.55 -9.58 16.71
C HIS A 52 -12.64 -11.02 17.17
N ARG A 53 -12.96 -11.16 18.46
CA ARG A 53 -13.40 -12.42 19.06
C ARG A 53 -14.70 -12.21 19.80
N THR A 54 -15.61 -13.15 19.63
CA THR A 54 -16.88 -13.22 20.37
C THR A 54 -16.81 -14.34 21.40
N PHE A 55 -17.23 -14.06 22.63
CA PHE A 55 -17.40 -15.09 23.67
C PHE A 55 -18.82 -15.64 23.64
N ALA A 56 -19.00 -16.89 24.06
CA ALA A 56 -20.32 -17.52 24.06
C ALA A 56 -21.23 -16.86 25.11
N SER A 57 -22.38 -16.36 24.66
CA SER A 57 -23.47 -15.68 25.37
C SER A 57 -23.24 -14.21 25.73
N ASP A 58 -23.95 -13.30 25.03
CA ASP A 58 -24.24 -11.88 25.33
C ASP A 58 -23.10 -10.95 25.79
N GLU A 59 -21.84 -11.40 25.73
CA GLU A 59 -20.69 -10.58 26.11
C GLU A 59 -20.14 -9.77 24.95
N ALA A 60 -19.82 -8.53 25.29
CA ALA A 60 -19.17 -7.54 24.45
C ALA A 60 -18.02 -8.12 23.61
N THR A 61 -17.99 -7.74 22.34
CA THR A 61 -16.94 -8.10 21.38
C THR A 61 -15.61 -7.45 21.78
N ASP A 62 -14.57 -8.27 21.88
CA ASP A 62 -13.20 -7.80 22.02
C ASP A 62 -12.55 -7.70 20.64
N TRP A 63 -11.75 -6.66 20.42
CA TRP A 63 -11.11 -6.32 19.16
C TRP A 63 -9.62 -6.15 19.36
N ARG A 64 -8.82 -6.34 18.32
CA ARG A 64 -7.40 -5.99 18.34
C ARG A 64 -6.90 -5.60 16.96
N PRO A 65 -5.83 -4.78 16.87
CA PRO A 65 -5.13 -4.56 15.61
C PRO A 65 -4.56 -5.87 15.05
N THR A 66 -4.56 -5.96 13.74
CA THR A 66 -3.86 -7.02 12.99
C THR A 66 -2.39 -6.65 12.80
N GLY A 67 -1.56 -7.62 12.43
CA GLY A 67 -0.17 -7.36 12.03
C GLY A 67 -0.06 -6.37 10.86
N ARG A 68 -1.06 -6.35 9.96
CA ARG A 68 -1.15 -5.36 8.87
C ARG A 68 -1.33 -3.94 9.37
N ALA A 69 -2.18 -3.73 10.37
CA ALA A 69 -2.39 -2.41 10.94
C ALA A 69 -1.12 -1.90 11.65
N GLU A 70 -0.43 -2.77 12.38
CA GLU A 70 0.88 -2.45 12.99
C GLU A 70 1.91 -2.09 11.92
N TYR A 71 2.05 -2.93 10.89
CA TYR A 71 2.98 -2.68 9.78
C TYR A 71 2.71 -1.35 9.08
N LEU A 72 1.45 -1.06 8.75
CA LEU A 72 1.08 0.18 8.07
C LEU A 72 1.33 1.41 8.94
N LEU A 73 1.06 1.32 10.25
CA LEU A 73 1.35 2.41 11.20
C LEU A 73 2.84 2.72 11.32
N ASP A 74 3.68 1.68 11.29
CA ASP A 74 5.14 1.82 11.34
C ASP A 74 5.73 2.28 10.00
N SER A 75 5.13 1.86 8.89
CA SER A 75 5.68 2.09 7.54
C SER A 75 5.21 3.38 6.88
N ILE A 76 4.02 3.86 7.23
CA ILE A 76 3.43 5.09 6.65
C ILE A 76 3.47 6.18 7.73
N PRO A 77 4.33 7.20 7.59
CA PRO A 77 4.40 8.30 8.56
C PRO A 77 3.10 9.13 8.54
N GLU A 78 2.87 9.93 9.59
CA GLU A 78 1.64 10.73 9.74
C GLU A 78 1.45 11.77 8.61
N ASP A 79 2.53 12.19 7.97
CA ASP A 79 2.56 13.09 6.81
C ASP A 79 2.78 12.37 5.47
N GLY A 80 2.79 11.03 5.49
CA GLY A 80 3.01 10.19 4.32
C GLY A 80 1.72 9.96 3.54
N GLU A 81 1.43 10.81 2.57
CA GLU A 81 0.34 10.56 1.63
C GLU A 81 0.78 9.57 0.53
N LEU A 82 -0.10 8.61 0.23
CA LEU A 82 -0.05 7.85 -1.02
C LEU A 82 -0.86 8.62 -2.06
N ASP A 83 -0.20 9.13 -3.11
CA ASP A 83 -0.91 9.83 -4.18
C ASP A 83 -1.82 8.82 -4.91
N GLY A 84 -3.12 9.11 -4.96
CA GLY A 84 -4.11 8.29 -5.67
C GLY A 84 -3.73 8.05 -7.14
N THR A 85 -2.94 8.94 -7.74
CA THR A 85 -2.39 8.77 -9.09
C THR A 85 -1.31 7.68 -9.13
N GLU A 86 -0.35 7.70 -8.18
CA GLU A 86 0.68 6.66 -8.04
C GLU A 86 0.04 5.30 -7.82
N VAL A 87 -0.90 5.24 -6.88
CA VAL A 87 -1.70 4.06 -6.57
C VAL A 87 -2.44 3.55 -7.81
N GLY A 88 -3.12 4.43 -8.54
CA GLY A 88 -3.81 4.11 -9.79
C GLY A 88 -2.87 3.55 -10.86
N ALA A 89 -1.64 4.04 -10.92
CA ALA A 89 -0.61 3.52 -11.82
C ALA A 89 -0.16 2.11 -11.44
N LEU A 90 -0.01 1.81 -10.14
CA LEU A 90 0.31 0.46 -9.65
C LEU A 90 -0.78 -0.55 -10.04
N PHE A 91 -2.05 -0.17 -9.95
CA PHE A 91 -3.15 -1.01 -10.43
C PHE A 91 -3.13 -1.29 -11.92
N ALA A 92 -2.82 -0.27 -12.71
CA ALA A 92 -2.82 -0.37 -14.17
C ALA A 92 -1.78 -1.39 -14.66
N ILE A 93 -0.72 -1.63 -13.89
CA ILE A 93 0.34 -2.60 -14.21
C ILE A 93 0.14 -3.96 -13.54
N GLY A 94 -0.61 -4.03 -12.43
CA GLY A 94 -0.98 -5.31 -11.82
C GLY A 94 0.22 -6.05 -11.21
N ASP A 95 0.18 -7.39 -11.29
CA ASP A 95 1.24 -8.27 -10.78
C ASP A 95 2.58 -8.09 -11.51
N ARG A 96 2.58 -7.46 -12.69
CA ARG A 96 3.80 -7.11 -13.43
C ARG A 96 4.67 -6.11 -12.69
N LEU A 97 4.11 -5.42 -11.69
CA LEU A 97 4.86 -4.57 -10.77
C LEU A 97 6.03 -5.31 -10.12
N TRP A 98 5.97 -6.62 -9.93
CA TRP A 98 7.08 -7.37 -9.32
C TRP A 98 8.18 -7.75 -10.32
N GLU A 99 7.92 -7.58 -11.61
CA GLU A 99 8.86 -7.86 -12.69
C GLU A 99 9.61 -6.60 -13.13
N ILE A 100 9.33 -5.46 -12.47
CA ILE A 100 9.95 -4.14 -12.57
C ILE A 100 11.22 -4.18 -11.71
N PRO A 101 12.43 -4.16 -12.30
CA PRO A 101 13.66 -4.04 -11.52
C PRO A 101 13.67 -2.80 -10.62
N ASP A 102 14.42 -2.90 -9.53
CA ASP A 102 14.61 -1.81 -8.57
C ASP A 102 15.23 -0.55 -9.20
N SER A 103 15.28 0.53 -8.41
CA SER A 103 15.82 1.82 -8.85
C SER A 103 17.32 1.83 -9.15
N GLU A 104 18.09 0.80 -8.77
CA GLU A 104 19.52 0.69 -9.07
C GLU A 104 19.78 0.06 -10.46
N GLN A 105 18.76 -0.54 -11.05
CA GLN A 105 18.84 -1.27 -12.31
C GLN A 105 18.24 -0.47 -13.47
N GLU A 106 18.98 -0.41 -14.58
CA GLU A 106 18.51 0.19 -15.82
C GLU A 106 17.72 -0.82 -16.64
N TRP A 107 16.60 -0.36 -17.20
CA TRP A 107 15.75 -1.17 -18.05
C TRP A 107 15.99 -0.74 -19.50
N ALA A 108 16.44 -1.67 -20.31
CA ALA A 108 16.26 -1.56 -21.75
C ALA A 108 14.98 -2.33 -22.12
N GLU A 109 14.32 -1.95 -23.22
CA GLU A 109 13.32 -2.82 -23.89
C GLU A 109 13.83 -4.25 -24.22
N ARG A 110 15.10 -4.55 -23.93
CA ARG A 110 15.69 -5.86 -24.11
C ARG A 110 15.31 -6.82 -23.00
N GLU A 111 14.62 -7.88 -23.43
CA GLU A 111 14.49 -9.20 -22.79
C GLU A 111 13.58 -9.33 -21.56
N LEU A 112 12.67 -8.38 -21.31
CA LEU A 112 11.54 -8.69 -20.43
C LEU A 112 10.59 -9.66 -21.16
N LYS A 113 10.42 -10.87 -20.61
CA LYS A 113 9.34 -11.81 -20.97
C LYS A 113 7.94 -11.31 -20.57
N VAL A 114 7.88 -10.06 -20.13
CA VAL A 114 6.72 -9.35 -19.64
C VAL A 114 6.36 -8.33 -20.70
N GLU A 115 5.23 -8.52 -21.36
CA GLU A 115 4.68 -7.52 -22.27
C GLU A 115 4.15 -6.32 -21.46
N ILE A 116 5.01 -5.57 -20.75
CA ILE A 116 4.62 -4.30 -20.15
C ILE A 116 4.20 -3.41 -21.32
N SER A 117 2.89 -3.27 -21.52
CA SER A 117 2.38 -2.54 -22.67
C SER A 117 2.92 -1.11 -22.65
N ASP A 118 3.17 -0.50 -23.82
CA ASP A 118 3.51 0.93 -23.94
C ASP A 118 2.63 1.82 -23.03
N ARG A 119 1.37 1.43 -22.85
CA ARG A 119 0.42 2.11 -21.98
C ARG A 119 0.83 2.05 -20.51
N SER A 120 1.30 0.91 -20.03
CA SER A 120 1.80 0.72 -18.65
C SER A 120 3.04 1.57 -18.38
N LEU A 121 4.04 1.56 -19.28
CA LEU A 121 5.23 2.43 -19.15
C LEU A 121 4.87 3.91 -19.20
N ARG A 122 3.97 4.31 -20.09
CA ARG A 122 3.48 5.70 -20.16
C ARG A 122 2.76 6.13 -18.89
N VAL A 123 1.96 5.25 -18.30
CA VAL A 123 1.25 5.52 -17.04
C VAL A 123 2.27 5.70 -15.90
N LEU A 124 3.22 4.77 -15.74
CA LEU A 124 4.27 4.89 -14.72
C LEU A 124 5.16 6.12 -14.92
N HIS A 125 5.46 6.48 -16.17
CA HIS A 125 6.24 7.67 -16.46
C HIS A 125 5.45 8.96 -16.16
N ALA A 126 4.17 8.99 -16.51
CA ALA A 126 3.30 10.13 -16.23
C ALA A 126 3.15 10.39 -14.71
N THR A 127 3.28 9.36 -13.88
CA THR A 127 3.26 9.47 -12.41
C THR A 127 4.65 9.61 -11.79
N GLY A 128 5.73 9.68 -12.60
CA GLY A 128 7.10 9.80 -12.09
C GLY A 128 7.63 8.55 -11.37
N LEU A 129 6.96 7.40 -11.53
CA LEU A 129 7.40 6.12 -10.95
C LEU A 129 8.50 5.46 -11.79
N VAL A 130 8.58 5.80 -13.07
CA VAL A 130 9.74 5.48 -13.91
C VAL A 130 10.21 6.74 -14.65
N GLN A 131 11.48 6.78 -14.99
CA GLN A 131 12.09 7.86 -15.75
C GLN A 131 12.75 7.33 -17.02
N ARG A 132 12.65 8.10 -18.10
CA ARG A 132 13.38 7.81 -19.33
C ARG A 132 14.81 8.32 -19.21
N LEU A 133 15.78 7.44 -19.45
CA LEU A 133 17.18 7.84 -19.60
C LEU A 133 17.35 8.39 -21.01
N ARG A 134 17.67 9.69 -21.13
CA ARG A 134 18.02 10.28 -22.42
C ARG A 134 19.50 10.04 -22.68
N ASP A 135 19.80 9.30 -23.74
CA ASP A 135 21.09 9.43 -24.42
C ASP A 135 20.97 10.59 -25.42
N GLU A 136 21.88 11.56 -25.35
CA GLU A 136 21.92 12.73 -26.26
C GLU A 136 22.36 12.36 -27.69
N SER A 137 22.69 11.09 -27.92
CA SER A 137 23.20 10.57 -29.17
C SER A 137 22.49 9.28 -29.55
N GLU A 138 21.96 9.27 -30.78
CA GLU A 138 21.42 8.12 -31.55
C GLU A 138 19.89 7.95 -31.53
N ASP A 139 19.24 8.49 -32.57
CA ASP A 139 17.82 8.34 -32.91
C ASP A 139 17.37 6.89 -33.19
N ASP A 140 18.27 5.90 -33.11
CA ASP A 140 18.05 4.48 -33.48
C ASP A 140 18.24 3.49 -32.32
N LEU A 141 18.51 3.94 -31.10
CA LEU A 141 18.63 3.06 -29.93
C LEU A 141 17.25 2.82 -29.26
N PRO A 142 17.00 1.61 -28.73
CA PRO A 142 15.78 1.32 -27.97
C PRO A 142 15.69 2.23 -26.74
N GLU A 143 14.45 2.58 -26.36
CA GLU A 143 14.23 3.47 -25.23
C GLU A 143 14.72 2.82 -23.93
N ARG A 144 15.49 3.59 -23.14
CA ARG A 144 16.01 3.17 -21.84
C ARG A 144 15.22 3.84 -20.74
N TRP A 145 14.86 3.05 -19.74
CA TRP A 145 14.01 3.42 -18.63
C TRP A 145 14.68 3.02 -17.31
N MET A 146 14.25 3.62 -16.21
CA MET A 146 14.73 3.28 -14.88
C MET A 146 13.59 3.50 -13.88
N ALA A 147 13.42 2.57 -12.93
CA ALA A 147 12.52 2.77 -11.81
C ALA A 147 13.01 3.93 -10.94
N THR A 148 12.10 4.78 -10.47
CA THR A 148 12.47 5.78 -9.48
C THR A 148 12.52 5.15 -8.09
N ARG A 149 13.25 5.78 -7.18
CA ARG A 149 13.30 5.36 -5.77
C ARG A 149 11.90 5.23 -5.16
N ARG A 150 10.98 6.13 -5.56
CA ARG A 150 9.59 6.12 -5.09
C ARG A 150 8.84 4.85 -5.49
N LEU A 151 9.08 4.32 -6.70
CA LEU A 151 8.48 3.04 -7.10
C LEU A 151 8.98 1.89 -6.23
N SER A 152 10.27 1.84 -5.91
CA SER A 152 10.83 0.83 -5.01
C SER A 152 10.26 0.94 -3.59
N GLU A 153 10.12 2.15 -3.05
CA GLU A 153 9.49 2.37 -1.74
C GLU A 153 8.03 1.87 -1.73
N LEU A 154 7.27 2.10 -2.80
CA LEU A 154 5.89 1.61 -2.93
C LEU A 154 5.81 0.09 -3.10
N GLN A 155 6.75 -0.52 -3.82
CA GLN A 155 6.87 -1.98 -3.94
C GLN A 155 7.17 -2.63 -2.59
N ASP A 156 8.13 -2.09 -1.84
CA ASP A 156 8.49 -2.59 -0.51
C ASP A 156 7.31 -2.47 0.47
N LEU A 157 6.59 -1.34 0.41
CA LEU A 157 5.39 -1.11 1.22
C LEU A 157 4.28 -2.13 0.90
N LEU A 158 3.99 -2.34 -0.38
CA LEU A 158 3.01 -3.34 -0.83
C LEU A 158 3.41 -4.77 -0.44
N TRP A 159 4.70 -5.09 -0.56
CA TRP A 159 5.22 -6.40 -0.22
C TRP A 159 5.11 -6.67 1.27
N GLY A 160 5.53 -5.73 2.11
CA GLY A 160 5.41 -5.85 3.55
C GLY A 160 3.96 -5.95 4.00
N PHE A 161 3.04 -5.18 3.38
CA PHE A 161 1.61 -5.30 3.64
C PHE A 161 1.05 -6.68 3.29
N ALA A 162 1.47 -7.26 2.15
CA ALA A 162 0.99 -8.57 1.72
C ALA A 162 1.48 -9.74 2.61
N GLN A 163 2.60 -9.55 3.33
CA GLN A 163 3.19 -10.55 4.23
C GLN A 163 2.73 -10.39 5.69
N ALA A 164 2.18 -9.24 6.05
CA ALA A 164 1.66 -8.93 7.39
C ALA A 164 0.25 -9.49 7.61
#